data_AF-A0A0F5FH24-F1
#
_entry.id   AF-A0A0F5FH24-F1
#
_cell.length_a   1.000
_cell.length_b   1.000
_cell.length_c   1.000
_cell.angle_alpha   90.00
_cell.angle_beta   90.00
_cell.angle_gamma   90.00
#
_symmetry.space_group_name_H-M   'P 1'
#
loop_
_entity.id
_entity.type
_entity.pdbx_description
1 polymer ?
#
loop_
_entity_poly.entity_id
_entity_poly.type
_entity_poly.pdbx_seq_one_letter_code
_entity_poly.pdbx_strand_id
1 'polypeptide(L)'
;MGSHRAAALIAALLLAPPASAQTPGWHYSPLPGEGDRASLGCDRAAEPGRFTCLAVRCEDDFTPGIHIHSTRAMGVAGRWQMTLDREDRSFDTIEAPSPYGARLLDPDGGLFERLQQGTFVYLRHEDDPEAGFAYIDLKGSFKAIGEALYWCAPRSPAAERNGPPDVEAETDQGEHDEPPPPGTQ
;
A
#
# COMPACT_ATOMS: atom_id res chain seq x y z
N MET A 1 32.40 17.33 -37.00
CA MET A 1 31.37 16.27 -36.93
C MET A 1 31.31 15.64 -35.52
N GLY A 2 30.99 16.41 -34.46
CA GLY A 2 31.04 15.91 -33.08
C GLY A 2 29.94 16.40 -32.11
N SER A 3 29.18 17.43 -32.49
CA SER A 3 28.17 18.04 -31.60
C SER A 3 26.87 17.22 -31.48
N HIS A 4 26.40 16.64 -32.59
CA HIS A 4 25.12 15.92 -32.60
C HIS A 4 25.14 14.59 -31.82
N ARG A 5 26.31 13.95 -31.66
CA ARG A 5 26.45 12.72 -30.86
C ARG A 5 26.42 13.01 -29.36
N ALA A 6 26.98 14.14 -28.93
CA ALA A 6 26.95 14.55 -27.52
C ALA A 6 25.54 14.98 -27.07
N ALA A 7 24.81 15.71 -27.93
CA ALA A 7 23.44 16.14 -27.64
C ALA A 7 22.46 14.95 -27.53
N ALA A 8 22.62 13.92 -28.37
CA ALA A 8 21.78 12.71 -28.32
C ALA A 8 21.99 11.89 -27.03
N LEU A 9 23.22 11.84 -26.51
CA LEU A 9 23.54 11.16 -25.26
C LEU A 9 22.94 11.88 -24.04
N ILE A 10 23.00 13.21 -24.01
CA ILE A 10 22.43 14.01 -22.90
C ILE A 10 20.89 13.94 -22.90
N ALA A 11 20.26 13.93 -24.08
CA ALA A 11 18.81 13.78 -24.19
C ALA A 11 18.32 12.40 -23.69
N ALA A 12 19.10 11.33 -23.91
CA ALA A 12 18.74 9.98 -23.47
C ALA A 12 18.81 9.80 -21.94
N LEU A 13 19.69 10.52 -21.25
CA LEU A 13 19.82 10.48 -19.78
C LEU A 13 18.66 11.16 -19.04
N LEU A 14 17.94 12.09 -19.68
CA LEU A 14 16.79 12.78 -19.09
C LEU A 14 15.46 12.00 -19.22
N LEU A 15 15.47 10.88 -19.95
CA LEU A 15 14.30 10.01 -20.16
C LEU A 15 14.29 8.78 -19.25
N ALA A 16 15.27 8.63 -18.35
CA ALA A 16 15.20 7.59 -17.34
C ALA A 16 14.05 7.92 -16.38
N PRO A 17 13.00 7.08 -16.29
CA PRO A 17 11.98 7.26 -15.26
C PRO A 17 12.68 7.26 -13.90
N PRO A 18 12.19 8.05 -12.91
CA PRO A 18 12.69 7.92 -11.56
C PRO A 18 12.57 6.45 -11.18
N ALA A 19 13.70 5.83 -10.81
CA ALA A 19 13.66 4.49 -10.26
C ALA A 19 12.78 4.58 -9.02
N SER A 20 11.58 4.00 -9.09
CA SER A 20 10.74 3.74 -7.92
C SER A 20 11.54 2.83 -7.01
N ALA A 21 12.35 3.45 -6.15
CA ALA A 21 13.29 2.79 -5.29
C ALA A 21 12.49 2.09 -4.21
N GLN A 22 12.58 0.77 -4.16
CA GLN A 22 12.09 0.06 -2.98
C GLN A 22 12.93 0.49 -1.79
N THR A 23 12.24 1.03 -0.79
CA THR A 23 12.86 1.54 0.44
C THR A 23 12.48 0.64 1.61
N PRO A 24 13.36 0.45 2.60
CA PRO A 24 13.05 -0.33 3.78
C PRO A 24 11.80 0.15 4.52
N GLY A 25 11.00 -0.80 5.03
CA GLY A 25 9.83 -0.52 5.87
C GLY A 25 8.55 -0.21 5.09
N TRP A 26 7.53 0.24 5.82
CA TRP A 26 6.17 0.43 5.31
C TRP A 26 5.93 1.81 4.69
N HIS A 27 5.46 1.83 3.45
CA HIS A 27 5.16 3.04 2.69
C HIS A 27 4.11 2.76 1.59
N TYR A 28 3.61 3.82 0.94
CA TYR A 28 2.76 3.65 -0.24
C TYR A 28 3.53 2.99 -1.38
N SER A 29 2.82 2.21 -2.20
CA SER A 29 3.43 1.59 -3.37
C SER A 29 3.92 2.65 -4.36
N PRO A 30 5.20 2.63 -4.78
CA PRO A 30 5.73 3.54 -5.78
C PRO A 30 5.47 3.05 -7.21
N LEU A 31 4.73 1.94 -7.38
CA LEU A 31 4.40 1.40 -8.70
C LEU A 31 3.27 2.22 -9.34
N PRO A 32 3.32 2.46 -10.67
CA PRO A 32 2.31 3.23 -11.37
C PRO A 32 0.88 2.68 -11.14
N GLY A 33 -0.03 3.54 -10.70
CA GLY A 33 -1.44 3.18 -10.47
C GLY A 33 -1.72 2.45 -9.15
N GLU A 34 -0.73 2.31 -8.26
CA GLU A 34 -0.89 1.56 -7.02
C GLU A 34 -0.78 2.43 -5.74
N GLY A 35 -0.38 3.70 -5.87
CA GLY A 35 -0.06 4.56 -4.72
C GLY A 35 -1.23 4.87 -3.77
N ASP A 36 -2.48 4.76 -4.22
CA ASP A 36 -3.69 5.00 -3.44
C ASP A 36 -4.45 3.72 -3.05
N ARG A 37 -3.96 2.56 -3.51
CA ARG A 37 -4.62 1.26 -3.31
C ARG A 37 -3.67 0.18 -2.79
N ALA A 38 -2.40 0.47 -2.59
CA ALA A 38 -1.44 -0.50 -2.08
C ALA A 38 -0.36 0.13 -1.19
N SER A 39 0.05 -0.65 -0.19
CA SER A 39 1.20 -0.37 0.67
C SER A 39 2.26 -1.47 0.50
N LEU A 40 3.53 -1.08 0.59
CA LEU A 40 4.67 -1.98 0.55
C LEU A 40 5.42 -1.96 1.88
N GLY A 41 5.64 -3.14 2.45
CA GLY A 41 6.56 -3.39 3.55
C GLY A 41 7.78 -4.13 3.04
N CYS A 42 8.89 -3.44 2.84
CA CYS A 42 10.12 -4.03 2.30
C CYS A 42 11.13 -4.40 3.38
N ASP A 43 11.99 -5.37 3.05
CA ASP A 43 13.02 -5.85 3.96
C ASP A 43 13.97 -4.72 4.40
N ARG A 44 14.55 -4.85 5.60
CA ARG A 44 15.40 -3.82 6.20
C ARG A 44 16.63 -3.48 5.34
N ALA A 45 17.08 -4.41 4.50
CA ALA A 45 18.22 -4.23 3.61
C ALA A 45 17.78 -4.01 2.15
N ALA A 46 16.52 -3.65 1.91
CA ALA A 46 15.97 -3.40 0.59
C ALA A 46 16.70 -2.24 -0.09
N GLU A 47 17.08 -2.49 -1.35
CA GLU A 47 17.69 -1.54 -2.27
C GLU A 47 17.04 -1.69 -3.65
N PRO A 48 17.11 -0.68 -4.54
CA PRO A 48 16.43 -0.72 -5.85
C PRO A 48 16.73 -1.95 -6.74
N GLY A 49 17.88 -2.62 -6.55
CA GLY A 49 18.27 -3.82 -7.29
C GLY A 49 18.14 -5.14 -6.52
N ARG A 50 17.78 -5.09 -5.23
CA ARG A 50 17.70 -6.26 -4.36
C ARG A 50 16.73 -5.99 -3.22
N PHE A 51 15.56 -6.62 -3.30
CA PHE A 51 14.53 -6.46 -2.27
C PHE A 51 13.62 -7.68 -2.22
N THR A 52 13.00 -7.86 -1.05
CA THR A 52 11.80 -8.67 -0.87
C THR A 52 10.81 -7.86 -0.04
N CYS A 53 9.62 -7.63 -0.60
CA CYS A 53 8.57 -6.84 0.02
C CYS A 53 7.26 -7.63 0.07
N LEU A 54 6.47 -7.34 1.10
CA LEU A 54 5.04 -7.67 1.12
C LEU A 54 4.27 -6.47 0.59
N ALA A 55 3.35 -6.70 -0.34
CA ALA A 55 2.40 -5.70 -0.80
C ALA A 55 1.01 -6.03 -0.23
N VAL A 56 0.41 -5.08 0.47
CA VAL A 56 -0.99 -5.18 0.87
C VAL A 56 -1.78 -4.23 -0.01
N ARG A 57 -2.65 -4.79 -0.85
CA ARG A 57 -3.34 -4.11 -1.95
C ARG A 57 -4.84 -4.27 -1.80
N CYS A 58 -5.59 -3.24 -2.18
CA CYS A 58 -7.01 -3.38 -2.47
C CYS A 58 -7.19 -3.95 -3.87
N GLU A 59 -7.76 -5.15 -3.98
CA GLU A 59 -8.04 -5.80 -5.25
C GLU A 59 -9.23 -5.16 -5.99
N ASP A 60 -9.43 -5.54 -7.25
CA ASP A 60 -10.49 -4.97 -8.10
C ASP A 60 -11.90 -5.39 -7.64
N ASP A 61 -12.00 -6.44 -6.82
CA ASP A 61 -13.23 -6.88 -6.16
C ASP A 61 -13.45 -6.26 -4.77
N PHE A 62 -12.64 -5.25 -4.41
CA PHE A 62 -12.66 -4.57 -3.10
C PHE A 62 -12.28 -5.50 -1.92
N THR A 63 -11.57 -6.60 -2.18
CA THR A 63 -10.98 -7.42 -1.11
C THR A 63 -9.52 -7.04 -0.88
N PRO A 64 -9.00 -7.13 0.37
CA PRO A 64 -7.58 -7.05 0.60
C PRO A 64 -6.85 -8.26 -0.01
N GLY A 65 -5.77 -7.99 -0.75
CA GLY A 65 -4.84 -8.98 -1.24
C GLY A 65 -3.44 -8.76 -0.66
N ILE A 66 -2.73 -9.86 -0.38
CA ILE A 66 -1.33 -9.83 0.04
C ILE A 66 -0.51 -10.42 -1.10
N HIS A 67 0.54 -9.72 -1.52
CA HIS A 67 1.44 -10.15 -2.58
C HIS A 67 2.88 -10.11 -2.11
N ILE A 68 3.72 -10.88 -2.79
CA ILE A 68 5.17 -10.80 -2.67
C ILE A 68 5.70 -10.05 -3.89
N HIS A 69 6.53 -9.04 -3.63
CA HIS A 69 7.26 -8.29 -4.64
C HIS A 69 8.75 -8.42 -4.35
N SER A 70 9.47 -9.11 -5.23
CA SER A 70 10.86 -9.50 -4.98
C SER A 70 11.67 -9.50 -6.27
N THR A 71 12.97 -9.21 -6.15
CA THR A 71 13.94 -9.35 -7.25
C THR A 71 14.45 -10.79 -7.40
N ARG A 72 13.70 -11.79 -6.93
CA ARG A 72 14.12 -13.19 -6.94
C ARG A 72 14.22 -13.68 -8.40
N ALA A 73 15.39 -14.21 -8.77
CA ALA A 73 15.68 -14.57 -10.16
C ALA A 73 14.81 -15.73 -10.69
N MET A 74 14.46 -16.67 -9.82
CA MET A 74 13.71 -17.89 -10.17
C MET A 74 12.18 -17.69 -10.12
N GLY A 75 11.71 -16.44 -10.11
CA GLY A 75 10.29 -16.09 -9.97
C GLY A 75 9.84 -15.95 -8.52
N VAL A 76 8.61 -15.48 -8.32
CA VAL A 76 8.05 -15.20 -6.98
C VAL A 76 6.98 -16.20 -6.58
N ALA A 77 6.29 -16.82 -7.54
CA ALA A 77 5.29 -17.86 -7.27
C ALA A 77 5.94 -19.13 -6.70
N GLY A 78 5.19 -19.88 -5.89
CA GLY A 78 5.69 -21.03 -5.15
C GLY A 78 5.43 -20.91 -3.66
N ARG A 79 6.12 -21.73 -2.86
CA ARG A 79 5.93 -21.78 -1.41
C ARG A 79 6.92 -20.89 -0.67
N TRP A 80 6.41 -20.15 0.31
CA TRP A 80 7.18 -19.24 1.14
C TRP A 80 7.06 -19.59 2.61
N GLN A 81 8.20 -19.68 3.28
CA GLN A 81 8.31 -19.74 4.73
C GLN A 81 8.22 -18.33 5.30
N MET A 82 7.35 -18.16 6.28
CA MET A 82 7.13 -16.92 6.99
C MET A 82 7.16 -17.17 8.50
N THR A 83 8.00 -16.44 9.22
CA THR A 83 7.93 -16.36 10.68
C THR A 83 7.36 -15.00 11.06
N LEU A 84 6.17 -14.99 11.66
CA LEU A 84 5.51 -13.77 12.14
C LEU A 84 5.36 -13.86 13.66
N ASP A 85 5.93 -12.91 14.38
CA ASP A 85 5.91 -12.87 15.86
C ASP A 85 6.29 -14.20 16.54
N ARG A 86 7.29 -14.91 15.97
CA ARG A 86 7.80 -16.23 16.43
C ARG A 86 6.89 -17.42 16.13
N GLU A 87 5.90 -17.26 15.27
CA GLU A 87 5.10 -18.35 14.74
C GLU A 87 5.51 -18.62 13.29
N ASP A 88 5.96 -19.85 13.04
CA ASP A 88 6.35 -20.29 11.70
C ASP A 88 5.12 -20.77 10.93
N ARG A 89 4.99 -20.29 9.69
CA ARG A 89 3.93 -20.65 8.75
C ARG A 89 4.52 -20.77 7.36
N SER A 90 3.89 -21.57 6.51
CA SER A 90 4.17 -21.60 5.08
C SER A 90 2.94 -21.18 4.31
N PHE A 91 3.13 -20.39 3.27
CA PHE A 91 2.07 -19.94 2.39
C PHE A 91 2.40 -20.28 0.95
N ASP A 92 1.41 -20.74 0.20
CA ASP A 92 1.51 -20.89 -1.24
C ASP A 92 1.24 -19.53 -1.90
N THR A 93 1.97 -19.23 -2.96
CA THR A 93 1.77 -18.02 -3.76
C THR A 93 1.55 -18.38 -5.22
N ILE A 94 0.63 -17.67 -5.86
CA ILE A 94 0.25 -17.86 -7.26
C ILE A 94 0.47 -16.57 -8.04
N GLU A 95 0.81 -16.70 -9.32
CA GLU A 95 0.82 -15.52 -10.20
C GLU A 95 -0.57 -14.89 -10.23
N ALA A 96 -0.60 -13.55 -10.15
CA ALA A 96 -1.82 -12.77 -10.17
C ALA A 96 -1.67 -11.61 -11.16
N PRO A 97 -2.77 -11.11 -11.76
CA PRO A 97 -2.75 -9.95 -12.65
C PRO A 97 -2.56 -8.65 -11.85
N SER A 98 -1.45 -8.56 -11.13
CA SER A 98 -1.04 -7.40 -10.35
C SER A 98 0.40 -7.03 -10.75
N PRO A 99 0.84 -5.79 -10.47
CA PRO A 99 2.24 -5.41 -10.70
C PRO A 99 3.20 -6.05 -9.67
N TYR A 100 2.66 -6.77 -8.68
CA TYR A 100 3.41 -7.55 -7.71
C TYR A 100 3.52 -9.01 -8.21
N GLY A 101 4.66 -9.65 -7.92
CA GLY A 101 5.06 -10.89 -8.59
C GLY A 101 4.13 -12.07 -8.36
N ALA A 102 3.68 -12.28 -7.12
CA ALA A 102 2.75 -13.36 -6.80
C ALA A 102 1.84 -13.01 -5.62
N ARG A 103 0.57 -13.40 -5.70
CA ARG A 103 -0.41 -13.29 -4.62
C ARG A 103 -0.25 -14.44 -3.64
N LEU A 104 -0.21 -14.12 -2.36
CA LEU A 104 -0.18 -15.07 -1.26
C LEU A 104 -1.59 -15.61 -1.01
N LEU A 105 -1.70 -16.94 -0.88
CA LEU A 105 -2.92 -17.64 -0.51
C LEU A 105 -2.99 -17.81 1.01
N ASP A 106 -3.95 -17.13 1.64
CA ASP A 106 -4.20 -17.20 3.09
C ASP A 106 -5.56 -17.85 3.36
N PRO A 107 -5.70 -19.18 3.16
CA PRO A 107 -6.99 -19.86 3.26
C PRO A 107 -7.56 -19.86 4.68
N ASP A 108 -6.69 -19.85 5.69
CA ASP A 108 -7.07 -19.80 7.11
C ASP A 108 -7.44 -18.37 7.55
N GLY A 109 -7.08 -17.37 6.74
CA GLY A 109 -7.20 -15.96 7.08
C GLY A 109 -6.27 -15.55 8.22
N GLY A 110 -6.39 -14.28 8.62
CA GLY A 110 -5.68 -13.74 9.78
C GLY A 110 -4.28 -13.21 9.51
N LEU A 111 -3.68 -13.49 8.33
CA LEU A 111 -2.37 -12.92 8.00
C LEU A 111 -2.46 -11.39 7.91
N PHE A 112 -3.55 -10.88 7.34
CA PHE A 112 -3.78 -9.45 7.20
C PHE A 112 -3.74 -8.72 8.55
N GLU A 113 -4.55 -9.17 9.52
CA GLU A 113 -4.61 -8.59 10.87
C GLU A 113 -3.25 -8.70 11.57
N ARG A 114 -2.55 -9.83 11.38
CA ARG A 114 -1.21 -10.05 11.91
C ARG A 114 -0.17 -9.10 11.34
N LEU A 115 -0.23 -8.79 10.04
CA LEU A 115 0.67 -7.79 9.44
C LEU A 115 0.41 -6.39 10.01
N GLN A 116 -0.84 -6.06 10.35
CA GLN A 116 -1.20 -4.78 10.96
C GLN A 116 -0.76 -4.67 12.43
N GLN A 117 -0.79 -5.76 13.18
CA GLN A 117 -0.59 -5.74 14.64
C GLN A 117 0.75 -6.31 15.10
N GLY A 118 1.46 -7.03 14.23
CA GLY A 118 2.70 -7.71 14.56
C GLY A 118 3.91 -6.78 14.66
N THR A 119 5.07 -7.38 14.94
CA THR A 119 6.32 -6.64 15.15
C THR A 119 7.29 -6.77 13.98
N PHE A 120 7.44 -7.99 13.44
CA PHE A 120 8.34 -8.26 12.32
C PHE A 120 7.92 -9.53 11.59
N VAL A 121 8.41 -9.67 10.35
CA VAL A 121 8.29 -10.87 9.53
C VAL A 121 9.67 -11.29 9.06
N TYR A 122 9.96 -12.59 9.14
CA TYR A 122 11.02 -13.21 8.36
C TYR A 122 10.39 -13.96 7.20
N LEU A 123 10.88 -13.73 5.98
CA LEU A 123 10.31 -14.29 4.77
C LEU A 123 11.39 -14.94 3.89
N ARG A 124 11.14 -16.14 3.37
CA ARG A 124 12.06 -16.84 2.46
C ARG A 124 11.30 -17.80 1.54
N HIS A 125 11.72 -17.88 0.28
CA HIS A 125 11.18 -18.87 -0.65
C HIS A 125 11.74 -20.27 -0.32
N GLU A 126 10.90 -21.31 -0.32
CA GLU A 126 11.32 -22.67 0.10
C GLU A 126 12.41 -23.28 -0.81
N ASP A 127 12.36 -22.99 -2.11
CA ASP A 127 13.40 -23.41 -3.07
C ASP A 127 14.77 -22.73 -2.87
N ASP A 128 14.88 -21.74 -1.98
CA ASP A 128 16.14 -21.04 -1.68
C ASP A 128 16.58 -21.28 -0.22
N PRO A 129 16.80 -22.54 0.24
CA PRO A 129 17.06 -22.84 1.64
C PRO A 129 18.37 -22.24 2.17
N GLU A 130 19.32 -21.98 1.26
CA GLU A 130 20.62 -21.35 1.58
C GLU A 130 20.54 -19.81 1.60
N ALA A 131 19.44 -19.22 1.11
CA ALA A 131 19.24 -17.78 1.19
C ALA A 131 18.92 -17.37 2.64
N GLY A 132 19.41 -16.20 3.03
CA GLY A 132 18.98 -15.56 4.27
C GLY A 132 17.52 -15.15 4.21
N PHE A 133 16.87 -15.04 5.36
CA PHE A 133 15.51 -14.51 5.45
C PHE A 133 15.49 -13.00 5.20
N ALA A 134 14.51 -12.55 4.42
CA ALA A 134 14.14 -11.15 4.34
C ALA A 134 13.47 -10.74 5.66
N TYR A 135 14.09 -9.84 6.42
CA TYR A 135 13.53 -9.28 7.64
C TYR A 135 12.74 -8.01 7.31
N ILE A 136 11.42 -8.06 7.47
CA ILE A 136 10.53 -6.91 7.29
C ILE A 136 10.10 -6.42 8.67
N ASP A 137 10.40 -5.16 8.97
CA ASP A 137 9.94 -4.48 10.19
C ASP A 137 8.47 -4.09 10.03
N LEU A 138 7.60 -4.49 10.96
CA LEU A 138 6.17 -4.14 10.90
C LEU A 138 5.86 -2.78 11.55
N LYS A 139 6.88 -2.05 12.01
CA LYS A 139 6.67 -0.68 12.49
C LYS A 139 6.02 0.19 11.40
N GLY A 140 4.85 0.74 11.74
CA GLY A 140 4.08 1.61 10.86
C GLY A 140 3.15 0.88 9.88
N SER A 141 3.16 -0.46 9.86
CA SER A 141 2.31 -1.27 8.97
C SER A 141 0.83 -0.95 9.15
N PHE A 142 0.34 -0.88 10.40
CA PHE A 142 -1.05 -0.54 10.70
C PHE A 142 -1.53 0.71 9.94
N LYS A 143 -0.74 1.80 10.04
CA LYS A 143 -1.08 3.07 9.41
C LYS A 143 -0.98 2.98 7.89
N ALA A 144 0.13 2.47 7.35
CA ALA A 144 0.35 2.41 5.91
C ALA A 144 -0.68 1.52 5.20
N ILE A 145 -0.98 0.35 5.78
CA ILE A 145 -2.00 -0.57 5.29
C ILE A 145 -3.39 0.09 5.38
N GLY A 146 -3.72 0.69 6.53
CA GLY A 146 -5.01 1.34 6.74
C GLY A 146 -5.28 2.47 5.75
N GLU A 147 -4.26 3.29 5.44
CA GLU A 147 -4.36 4.35 4.45
C GLU A 147 -4.53 3.79 3.03
N ALA A 148 -3.74 2.77 2.65
CA ALA A 148 -3.83 2.13 1.34
C ALA A 148 -5.17 1.40 1.11
N LEU A 149 -5.80 0.89 2.17
CA LEU A 149 -7.07 0.18 2.10
C LEU A 149 -8.28 1.04 2.45
N TYR A 150 -8.08 2.34 2.67
CA TYR A 150 -9.17 3.24 3.07
C TYR A 150 -10.36 3.20 2.09
N TRP A 151 -10.07 3.10 0.79
CA TRP A 151 -11.07 3.01 -0.27
C TRP A 151 -11.49 1.58 -0.61
N CYS A 152 -10.97 0.58 0.11
CA CYS A 152 -11.22 -0.83 -0.16
C CYS A 152 -12.50 -1.37 0.48
N ALA A 153 -13.13 -0.65 1.41
CA ALA A 153 -14.42 -1.07 1.93
C ALA A 153 -15.50 -0.98 0.83
N PRO A 154 -16.39 -1.98 0.67
CA PRO A 154 -17.59 -1.82 -0.13
C PRO A 154 -18.33 -0.59 0.39
N ARG A 155 -18.60 0.40 -0.47
CA ARG A 155 -19.50 1.49 -0.10
C ARG A 155 -20.82 0.84 0.31
N SER A 156 -21.24 1.05 1.56
CA SER A 156 -22.52 0.54 2.05
C SER A 156 -23.61 0.79 0.98
N PRO A 157 -24.50 -0.19 0.73
CA PRO A 157 -25.65 0.00 -0.13
C PRO A 157 -26.34 1.33 0.24
N ALA A 158 -26.95 2.02 -0.72
CA ALA A 158 -27.59 3.32 -0.44
C ALA A 158 -28.55 3.27 0.77
N ALA A 159 -29.15 2.10 1.04
CA ALA A 159 -30.03 1.83 2.18
C ALA A 159 -29.33 1.84 3.56
N GLU A 160 -28.02 1.61 3.61
CA GLU A 160 -27.21 1.59 4.85
C GLU A 160 -26.33 2.84 5.00
N ARG A 161 -26.32 3.72 4.00
CA ARG A 161 -25.68 5.03 4.15
C ARG A 161 -26.55 5.89 5.07
N ASN A 162 -25.91 6.56 6.02
CA ASN A 162 -26.55 7.63 6.78
C ASN A 162 -27.24 8.59 5.80
N GLY A 163 -28.48 8.97 6.11
CA GLY A 163 -29.21 9.96 5.33
C GLY A 163 -28.42 11.28 5.23
N PRO A 164 -28.79 12.16 4.30
CA PRO A 164 -28.25 13.51 4.30
C PRO A 164 -28.40 14.10 5.71
N PRO A 165 -27.41 14.84 6.21
CA PRO A 165 -27.49 15.43 7.53
C PRO A 165 -28.78 16.28 7.63
N ASP A 166 -29.64 15.97 8.59
CA ASP A 166 -30.88 16.72 8.90
C ASP A 166 -30.60 18.11 9.49
N VAL A 167 -29.32 18.50 9.59
CA VAL A 167 -28.94 19.89 9.86
C VAL A 167 -29.04 20.67 8.56
N GLU A 168 -30.19 21.32 8.38
CA GLU A 168 -30.32 22.43 7.45
C GLU A 168 -29.16 23.38 7.69
N ALA A 169 -28.47 23.80 6.62
CA ALA A 169 -27.50 24.88 6.73
C ALA A 169 -28.26 26.10 7.23
N GLU A 170 -28.06 26.44 8.50
CA GLU A 170 -28.65 27.60 9.14
C GLU A 170 -28.20 28.85 8.37
N THR A 171 -29.02 29.31 7.43
CA THR A 171 -28.83 30.57 6.71
C THR A 171 -29.44 31.73 7.49
N ASP A 172 -29.39 31.68 8.82
CA ASP A 172 -29.77 32.80 9.67
C ASP A 172 -28.53 33.34 10.39
N GLN A 173 -27.72 34.08 9.64
CA GLN A 173 -26.89 35.09 10.29
C GLN A 173 -27.85 36.16 10.76
N GLY A 174 -28.27 36.07 12.02
CA GLY A 174 -29.24 36.96 12.63
C GLY A 174 -28.90 38.43 12.40
N GLU A 175 -29.54 39.03 11.39
CA GLU A 175 -29.63 40.47 11.23
C GLU A 175 -30.90 40.90 11.98
N HIS A 176 -30.74 41.09 13.29
CA HIS A 176 -31.73 41.79 14.10
C HIS A 176 -31.74 43.27 13.67
N ASP A 177 -32.56 43.59 12.67
CA ASP A 177 -33.02 44.96 12.42
C ASP A 177 -33.95 45.38 13.57
N GLU A 178 -33.36 45.89 14.65
CA GLU A 178 -34.11 46.58 15.70
C GLU A 178 -34.28 48.06 15.29
N PRO A 179 -35.50 48.54 14.98
CA PRO A 179 -35.71 49.96 14.68
C PRO A 179 -35.54 50.80 15.95
N PRO A 180 -34.93 52.00 15.87
CA PRO A 180 -34.67 52.82 17.05
C PRO A 180 -35.98 53.31 17.70
N PRO A 181 -36.02 53.45 19.03
CA PRO A 181 -37.23 53.84 19.73
C PRO A 181 -37.63 55.29 19.41
N PRO A 182 -38.94 55.62 19.43
CA PRO A 182 -39.41 56.96 19.14
C PRO A 182 -38.97 57.95 20.23
N GLY A 183 -38.26 59.00 19.80
CA GLY A 183 -37.87 60.11 20.66
C GLY A 183 -39.08 60.85 21.21
N THR A 184 -39.11 61.07 22.52
CA THR A 184 -40.10 61.90 23.20
C THR A 184 -39.67 63.37 23.10
N GLN A 185 -40.65 64.25 22.82
CA GLN A 185 -40.50 65.71 22.66
C GLN A 185 -40.06 66.41 23.94
#